data_AF-A0A4R5UQV8-F1
#
_entry.id   AF-A0A4R5UQV8-F1
#
_cell.length_a   1.000
_cell.length_b   1.000
_cell.length_c   1.000
_cell.angle_alpha   90.00
_cell.angle_beta   90.00
_cell.angle_gamma   90.00
#
_symmetry.space_group_name_H-M   'P 1'
#
loop_
_entity.id
_entity.type
_entity.pdbx_description
1 polymer ?
#
loop_
_entity_poly.entity_id
_entity_poly.type
_entity_poly.pdbx_seq_one_letter_code
_entity_poly.pdbx_strand_id
1 'polypeptide(L)'
;MFYSSKGAAIGGYDTVAYFTAGKAQRGRSDIAVMWKGAMWLFSNRRNRDIFEANPRAYAPQYGGYCAYAMSKGRALGTDPESWKIVDGKLYLIHNRTNMKVWVRNPPQYIVLSDGNWPEALGH
;
A
#
# COMPACT_ATOMS: atom_id res chain seq x y z
N MET A 1 -4.90 0.12 -11.15
CA MET A 1 -5.37 -1.16 -10.57
C MET A 1 -4.81 -1.27 -9.15
N PHE A 2 -5.56 -1.82 -8.18
CA PHE A 2 -5.05 -2.07 -6.83
C PHE A 2 -4.86 -3.58 -6.63
N TYR A 3 -3.75 -3.98 -6.02
CA TYR A 3 -3.51 -5.37 -5.65
C TYR A 3 -4.51 -5.80 -4.59
N SER A 4 -5.32 -6.81 -4.92
CA SER A 4 -6.15 -7.53 -3.98
C SER A 4 -5.79 -9.01 -4.03
N SER A 5 -5.34 -9.55 -2.89
CA SER A 5 -5.28 -11.00 -2.68
C SER A 5 -6.40 -11.37 -1.71
N LYS A 6 -7.32 -12.25 -2.13
CA LYS A 6 -8.48 -12.72 -1.35
C LYS A 6 -9.59 -11.68 -1.09
N GLY A 7 -9.78 -10.73 -2.00
CA GLY A 7 -10.97 -9.87 -2.03
C GLY A 7 -10.89 -8.58 -1.21
N ALA A 8 -9.77 -8.31 -0.52
CA ALA A 8 -9.54 -7.03 0.16
C ALA A 8 -8.25 -6.35 -0.34
N ALA A 9 -8.25 -5.01 -0.35
CA ALA A 9 -7.07 -4.20 -0.64
C ALA A 9 -5.98 -4.47 0.39
N ILE A 10 -4.72 -4.49 -0.05
CA ILE A 10 -3.54 -4.65 0.81
C ILE A 10 -3.61 -5.85 1.78
N GLY A 11 -4.29 -6.92 1.38
CA GLY A 11 -4.47 -8.13 2.19
C GLY A 11 -5.43 -7.97 3.39
N GLY A 12 -6.23 -6.90 3.42
CA GLY A 12 -7.20 -6.61 4.49
C GLY A 12 -6.60 -5.92 5.71
N TYR A 13 -5.48 -5.24 5.55
CA TYR A 13 -4.89 -4.38 6.58
C TYR A 13 -5.47 -2.97 6.50
N ASP A 14 -5.47 -2.29 7.64
CA ASP A 14 -5.90 -0.91 7.77
C ASP A 14 -4.80 0.02 7.26
N THR A 15 -5.05 0.64 6.10
CA THR A 15 -4.07 1.52 5.47
C THR A 15 -3.86 2.83 6.25
N VAL A 16 -4.86 3.27 7.02
CA VAL A 16 -4.78 4.49 7.84
C VAL A 16 -3.94 4.25 9.09
N ALA A 17 -3.97 3.03 9.64
CA ALA A 17 -3.19 2.66 10.82
C ALA A 17 -1.66 2.83 10.63
N TYR A 18 -1.14 2.72 9.40
CA TYR A 18 0.26 3.03 9.10
C TYR A 18 0.62 4.48 9.42
N PHE A 19 -0.31 5.41 9.18
CA PHE A 19 -0.11 6.84 9.38
C PHE A 19 -0.46 7.28 10.80
N THR A 20 -1.50 6.69 11.41
CA THR A 20 -2.01 7.14 12.72
C THR A 20 -1.40 6.38 13.88
N ALA A 21 -1.28 5.05 13.77
CA ALA A 21 -0.76 4.19 14.84
C ALA A 21 0.70 3.78 14.61
N GLY A 22 1.28 4.08 13.45
CA GLY A 22 2.65 3.74 13.10
C GLY A 22 2.92 2.23 13.06
N LYS A 23 1.89 1.41 12.80
CA LYS A 23 1.99 -0.04 12.74
C LYS A 23 0.93 -0.64 11.82
N ALA A 24 1.21 -1.83 11.30
CA ALA A 24 0.22 -2.59 10.56
C ALA A 24 -0.88 -3.06 11.53
N GLN A 25 -2.14 -2.89 11.14
CA GLN A 25 -3.27 -3.44 11.89
C GLN A 25 -4.20 -4.18 10.94
N ARG A 26 -4.67 -5.36 11.36
CA ARG A 26 -5.72 -6.08 10.63
C ARG A 26 -7.02 -5.27 10.67
N GLY A 27 -7.62 -5.09 9.50
CA GLY A 27 -8.97 -4.56 9.41
C GLY A 27 -10.02 -5.63 9.69
N ARG A 28 -11.25 -5.17 9.94
CA ARG A 28 -12.41 -6.04 10.17
C ARG A 28 -13.36 -5.98 8.98
N SER A 29 -14.01 -7.10 8.65
CA SER A 29 -14.96 -7.18 7.54
C SER A 29 -16.22 -6.32 7.74
N ASP A 30 -16.60 -6.04 8.99
CA ASP A 30 -17.74 -5.18 9.34
C ASP A 30 -17.39 -3.67 9.35
N ILE A 31 -16.12 -3.33 9.14
CA ILE A 31 -15.64 -1.95 9.06
C ILE A 31 -14.88 -1.80 7.73
N ALA A 32 -15.64 -1.60 6.65
CA ALA A 32 -15.11 -1.64 5.30
C ALA A 32 -15.58 -0.48 4.41
N VAL A 33 -14.81 -0.16 3.37
CA VAL A 33 -15.16 0.79 2.29
C VAL A 33 -14.82 0.16 0.94
N MET A 34 -15.74 0.26 -0.03
CA MET A 34 -15.45 -0.09 -1.41
C MET A 34 -14.86 1.13 -2.13
N TRP A 35 -13.61 1.04 -2.59
CA TRP A 35 -12.96 2.14 -3.31
C TRP A 35 -12.09 1.62 -4.45
N LYS A 36 -12.29 2.17 -5.65
CA LYS A 36 -11.62 1.78 -6.90
C LYS A 36 -11.63 0.27 -7.17
N GLY A 37 -12.78 -0.36 -6.92
CA GLY A 37 -13.01 -1.79 -7.19
C GLY A 37 -12.36 -2.75 -6.18
N ALA A 38 -11.85 -2.25 -5.06
CA ALA A 38 -11.31 -3.06 -3.98
C ALA A 38 -12.00 -2.75 -2.65
N MET A 39 -12.20 -3.78 -1.82
CA MET A 39 -12.73 -3.63 -0.47
C MET A 39 -11.58 -3.32 0.50
N TRP A 40 -11.65 -2.17 1.16
CA TRP A 40 -10.69 -1.72 2.17
C TRP A 40 -11.25 -2.01 3.54
N LEU A 41 -10.45 -2.62 4.42
CA LEU A 41 -10.86 -2.99 5.78
C LEU A 41 -10.13 -2.13 6.80
N PHE A 42 -10.80 -1.79 7.90
CA PHE A 42 -10.26 -0.88 8.92
C PHE A 42 -10.34 -1.50 10.32
N SER A 43 -9.40 -1.17 11.19
CA SER A 43 -9.33 -1.70 12.55
C SER A 43 -10.41 -1.05 13.45
N ASN A 44 -10.89 0.13 13.07
CA ASN A 44 -11.92 0.88 13.76
C ASN A 44 -12.66 1.85 12.81
N ARG A 45 -13.85 2.32 13.22
CA ARG A 45 -14.70 3.21 12.40
C ARG A 45 -14.04 4.55 12.09
N ARG A 46 -13.28 5.12 13.02
CA ARG A 46 -12.58 6.39 12.80
C ARG A 46 -11.58 6.30 11.64
N ASN A 47 -10.82 5.21 11.55
CA ASN A 47 -9.89 4.99 10.44
C ASN A 47 -10.63 4.82 9.09
N ARG A 48 -11.77 4.11 9.08
CA ARG A 48 -12.64 4.02 7.92
C ARG A 48 -13.10 5.41 7.45
N ASP A 49 -13.60 6.23 8.38
CA ASP A 49 -14.13 7.55 8.06
C ASP A 49 -13.01 8.49 7.56
N ILE A 50 -11.80 8.40 8.13
CA ILE A 50 -10.61 9.11 7.65
C ILE A 50 -10.26 8.70 6.21
N PHE A 51 -10.27 7.40 5.92
CA PHE A 51 -9.98 6.91 4.59
C PHE A 51 -11.04 7.38 3.59
N GLU A 52 -12.32 7.26 3.92
CA GLU A 52 -13.43 7.64 3.04
C GLU A 52 -13.43 9.14 2.72
N ALA A 53 -13.03 9.99 3.67
CA ALA A 53 -12.89 11.42 3.45
C ALA A 53 -11.75 11.78 2.48
N ASN A 54 -10.63 11.04 2.51
CA ASN A 54 -9.53 11.27 1.57
C ASN A 54 -8.74 9.98 1.22
N PRO A 55 -9.28 9.10 0.36
CA PRO A 55 -8.67 7.80 0.10
C PRO A 55 -7.27 7.90 -0.52
N ARG A 56 -7.03 8.96 -1.32
CA ARG A 56 -5.76 9.18 -2.02
C ARG A 56 -4.61 9.50 -1.07
N ALA A 57 -4.89 10.09 0.09
CA ALA A 57 -3.85 10.38 1.10
C ALA A 57 -3.36 9.14 1.84
N TYR A 58 -4.18 8.10 1.91
CA TYR A 58 -3.91 6.92 2.74
C TYR A 58 -3.68 5.63 1.95
N ALA A 59 -4.08 5.59 0.67
CA ALA A 59 -3.80 4.46 -0.20
C ALA A 59 -2.28 4.35 -0.48
N PRO A 60 -1.71 3.13 -0.61
CA PRO A 60 -0.32 2.97 -1.01
C PRO A 60 -0.08 3.51 -2.43
N GLN A 61 1.10 4.08 -2.64
CA GLN A 61 1.49 4.75 -3.90
C GLN A 61 1.32 3.84 -5.12
N TYR A 62 1.72 2.56 -5.01
CA TYR A 62 1.62 1.56 -6.09
C TYR A 62 0.48 0.57 -5.86
N GLY A 63 -0.64 1.06 -5.34
CA GLY A 63 -1.88 0.30 -5.26
C GLY A 63 -1.82 -1.01 -4.45
N GLY A 64 -0.85 -1.16 -3.55
CA GLY A 64 -0.66 -2.39 -2.76
C GLY A 64 0.40 -3.35 -3.32
N TYR A 65 1.06 -3.02 -4.42
CA TYR A 65 2.22 -3.75 -4.91
C TYR A 65 3.52 -3.28 -4.25
N CYS A 66 4.51 -4.17 -4.25
CA CYS A 66 5.84 -3.90 -3.71
C CYS A 66 6.53 -2.79 -4.50
N ALA A 67 6.88 -1.68 -3.84
CA ALA A 67 7.60 -0.57 -4.45
C ALA A 67 8.96 -1.00 -5.02
N TYR A 68 9.69 -1.89 -4.32
CA TYR A 68 10.96 -2.38 -4.85
C TYR A 68 10.80 -3.25 -6.11
N ALA A 69 9.79 -4.11 -6.16
CA ALA A 69 9.51 -4.90 -7.36
C ALA A 69 9.05 -3.98 -8.51
N MET A 70 8.25 -2.96 -8.19
CA MET A 70 7.79 -1.97 -9.16
C MET A 70 8.96 -1.19 -9.78
N SER A 71 10.00 -0.86 -9.00
CA SER A 71 11.23 -0.24 -9.52
C SER A 71 11.96 -1.10 -10.57
N LYS A 72 11.62 -2.39 -10.67
CA LYS A 72 12.17 -3.36 -11.62
C LYS A 72 11.16 -3.82 -12.67
N GLY A 73 10.04 -3.11 -12.83
CA GLY A 73 8.98 -3.44 -13.78
C GLY A 73 8.18 -4.70 -13.41
N ARG A 74 8.12 -5.08 -12.14
CA ARG A 74 7.42 -6.29 -11.67
C ARG A 74 6.33 -5.96 -10.65
N ALA A 75 5.17 -6.59 -10.81
CA ALA A 75 4.10 -6.55 -9.82
C ALA A 75 4.23 -7.75 -8.86
N LEU A 76 4.47 -7.48 -7.58
CA LEU A 76 4.58 -8.49 -6.53
C LEU A 76 3.78 -8.06 -5.30
N GLY A 77 3.17 -9.02 -4.62
CA GLY A 77 2.49 -8.77 -3.34
C GLY A 77 3.45 -8.30 -2.24
N THR A 78 2.88 -7.83 -1.14
CA THR A 78 3.62 -7.16 -0.06
C THR A 78 3.48 -7.85 1.28
N ASP A 79 4.47 -7.65 2.14
CA ASP A 79 4.35 -7.95 3.57
C ASP A 79 3.83 -6.69 4.29
N PRO A 80 2.68 -6.76 4.97
CA PRO A 80 2.09 -5.61 5.67
C PRO A 80 2.97 -5.03 6.76
N GLU A 81 3.95 -5.79 7.29
CA GLU A 81 4.94 -5.31 8.27
C GLU A 81 6.17 -4.66 7.62
N SER A 82 6.32 -4.78 6.30
CA SER A 82 7.43 -4.23 5.52
C SER A 82 6.97 -3.00 4.74
N TRP A 83 6.94 -1.84 5.40
CA TRP A 83 6.42 -0.59 4.82
C TRP A 83 7.24 0.64 5.23
N LYS A 84 7.07 1.74 4.50
CA LYS A 84 7.62 3.04 4.84
C LYS A 84 6.70 4.16 4.38
N ILE A 85 6.65 5.25 5.15
CA ILE A 85 6.11 6.52 4.69
C ILE A 85 7.27 7.42 4.27
N VAL A 86 7.22 7.92 3.05
CA VAL A 86 8.18 8.89 2.49
C VAL A 86 7.37 10.02 1.86
N ASP A 87 7.63 11.26 2.27
CA ASP A 87 6.92 12.46 1.81
C ASP A 87 5.39 12.34 1.88
N GLY A 88 4.90 11.78 2.99
CA GLY A 88 3.46 11.59 3.24
C GLY A 88 2.81 10.48 2.41
N LYS A 89 3.57 9.69 1.66
CA LYS A 89 3.07 8.57 0.84
C LYS A 89 3.48 7.23 1.42
N LEU A 90 2.55 6.27 1.42
CA LEU A 90 2.78 4.91 1.88
C LEU A 90 3.38 4.04 0.77
N TYR A 91 4.51 3.40 1.08
CA TYR A 91 5.18 2.41 0.25
C TYR A 91 5.19 1.06 0.97
N LEU A 92 4.65 0.04 0.32
CA LEU A 92 4.68 -1.33 0.80
C LEU A 92 5.80 -2.09 0.10
N ILE A 93 6.42 -3.03 0.81
CA ILE A 93 7.56 -3.82 0.35
C ILE A 93 7.27 -5.31 0.54
N HIS A 94 7.82 -6.14 -0.34
CA HIS A 94 7.56 -7.57 -0.36
C HIS A 94 7.98 -8.31 0.92
N ASN A 95 9.14 -7.95 1.47
CA ASN A 95 9.67 -8.55 2.69
C ASN A 95 10.78 -7.68 3.32
N ARG A 96 11.22 -8.06 4.52
CA ARG A 96 12.28 -7.37 5.27
C ARG A 96 13.61 -7.29 4.52
N THR A 97 13.96 -8.29 3.71
CA THR A 97 15.22 -8.29 2.95
C THR A 97 15.18 -7.22 1.86
N ASN A 98 14.10 -7.13 1.09
CA ASN A 98 13.91 -6.06 0.11
C ASN A 98 13.78 -4.69 0.79
N MET A 99 13.17 -4.63 1.97
CA MET A 99 13.08 -3.40 2.75
C MET A 99 14.47 -2.87 3.10
N LYS A 100 15.40 -3.72 3.55
CA LYS A 100 16.81 -3.33 3.82
C LYS A 100 17.52 -2.75 2.59
N VAL A 101 17.15 -3.18 1.39
CA VAL A 101 17.73 -2.66 0.13
C VAL A 101 17.05 -1.35 -0.26
N TRP A 102 15.72 -1.30 -0.19
CA TRP A 102 14.92 -0.15 -0.60
C TRP A 102 15.23 1.09 0.25
N VAL A 103 15.38 0.93 1.57
CA VAL A 103 15.70 2.05 2.47
C VAL A 103 17.08 2.68 2.27
N ARG A 104 17.98 2.05 1.50
CA ARG A 104 19.30 2.64 1.21
C ARG A 104 19.23 3.82 0.25
N ASN A 105 18.26 3.82 -0.66
CA ASN A 105 18.04 4.93 -1.60
C ASN A 105 16.57 5.02 -2.06
N PRO A 106 15.63 5.38 -1.16
CA PRO A 106 14.22 5.51 -1.52
C PRO A 106 13.96 6.41 -2.73
N PRO A 107 14.57 7.61 -2.86
CA PRO A 107 14.31 8.49 -4.01
C PRO A 107 14.58 7.81 -5.36
N GLN A 108 15.69 7.07 -5.48
CA GLN A 108 16.01 6.34 -6.71
C GLN A 108 14.95 5.29 -7.04
N TYR A 109 14.54 4.48 -6.05
CA TYR A 109 13.53 3.44 -6.30
C TYR A 109 12.15 4.02 -6.58
N ILE A 110 11.81 5.16 -5.98
CA ILE A 110 10.55 5.86 -6.24
C ILE A 110 10.52 6.33 -7.70
N VAL A 111 11.55 7.04 -8.17
CA VAL A 111 11.63 7.50 -9.58
C VAL A 111 11.49 6.33 -10.56
N LEU A 112 12.22 5.24 -10.32
CA LEU A 112 12.12 4.04 -11.17
C LEU A 112 10.72 3.39 -11.13
N SER A 113 10.11 3.34 -9.95
CA SER A 113 8.79 2.76 -9.78
C SER A 113 7.69 3.61 -10.41
N ASP A 114 7.78 4.93 -10.29
CA ASP A 114 6.85 5.87 -10.92
C ASP A 114 6.89 5.75 -12.46
N GLY A 115 8.08 5.51 -13.04
CA GLY A 115 8.22 5.24 -14.47
C GLY A 115 7.59 3.91 -14.91
N ASN A 116 7.74 2.85 -14.12
CA ASN A 116 7.21 1.53 -14.44
C ASN A 116 5.73 1.35 -14.08
N TRP A 117 5.19 2.18 -13.18
CA TRP A 117 3.84 2.01 -12.64
C TRP A 117 2.73 2.14 -13.69
N PRO A 118 2.77 3.10 -14.64
CA PRO A 118 1.81 3.15 -15.75
C PRO A 118 1.87 1.91 -16.65
N GLU A 119 3.06 1.41 -16.99
CA GLU A 119 3.26 0.22 -17.83
C GLU A 119 2.85 -1.09 -17.14
N ALA A 120 3.07 -1.21 -15.83
CA ALA A 120 2.65 -2.37 -15.06
C ALA A 120 1.11 -2.49 -14.92
N LEU A 121 0.35 -1.50 -15.41
CA LEU A 121 -1.10 -1.41 -15.30
C LEU A 121 -1.87 -1.45 -16.64
N GLY A 122 -1.22 -1.68 -17.78
CA GLY A 122 -1.88 -1.86 -19.09
C GLY A 122 -1.12 -2.87 -19.95
N HIS A 123 -1.76 -3.82 -20.64
CA HIS A 123 -3.10 -3.81 -21.24
C HIS A 123 -4.20 -4.55 -20.46
#